data_AF-A0A7W1T6U0-F1
#
_entry.id   AF-A0A7W1T6U0-F1
#
_cell.length_a   1.000
_cell.length_b   1.000
_cell.length_c   1.000
_cell.angle_alpha   90.00
_cell.angle_beta   90.00
_cell.angle_gamma   90.00
#
_symmetry.space_group_name_H-M   'P 1'
#
loop_
_entity.id
_entity.type
_entity.pdbx_description
1 polymer ?
#
loop_
_entity_poly.entity_id
_entity_poly.type
_entity_poly.pdbx_seq_one_letter_code
_entity_poly.pdbx_strand_id
1 'polypeptide(L)' 'MKNGKRPTKRECEQIKVYGLNPANWLIFKNLHDELHLVHRETGTKRVISK' A
#
# COMPACT_ATOMS: atom_id res chain seq x y z
N MET A 1 11.81 9.69 6.54
CA MET A 1 10.69 9.30 5.67
C MET A 1 9.55 8.78 6.56
N LYS A 2 8.72 9.66 7.14
CA LYS A 2 7.69 9.24 8.12
C LYS A 2 6.34 8.87 7.48
N ASN A 3 6.08 9.28 6.23
CA ASN A 3 4.78 9.13 5.58
C ASN A 3 4.95 8.54 4.18
N GLY A 4 4.49 7.31 3.96
CA GLY A 4 4.44 6.72 2.62
C GLY A 4 3.58 7.55 1.65
N LYS A 5 3.68 7.25 0.35
CA LYS A 5 2.90 7.92 -0.70
C LYS A 5 1.45 7.42 -0.68
N ARG A 6 0.49 8.32 -0.96
CA ARG A 6 -0.89 7.90 -1.22
C ARG A 6 -0.93 7.01 -2.47
N PRO A 7 -1.62 5.85 -2.43
CA PRO A 7 -1.79 5.00 -3.60
C PRO A 7 -2.47 5.75 -4.76
N THR A 8 -1.99 5.50 -5.97
CA THR A 8 -2.63 5.91 -7.22
C THR A 8 -3.88 5.07 -7.49
N LYS A 9 -4.69 5.42 -8.50
CA LYS A 9 -5.92 4.69 -8.84
C LYS A 9 -5.65 3.19 -9.10
N ARG A 10 -4.60 2.87 -9.87
CA ARG A 10 -4.22 1.47 -10.16
C ARG A 10 -3.75 0.73 -8.91
N GLU A 11 -2.97 1.39 -8.05
CA GLU A 11 -2.52 0.79 -6.79
C GLU A 11 -3.70 0.60 -5.82
N CYS A 12 -4.68 1.52 -5.79
CA CYS A 12 -5.91 1.33 -5.04
C CYS A 12 -6.69 0.09 -5.48
N GLU A 13 -6.77 -0.17 -6.79
CA GLU A 13 -7.42 -1.37 -7.34
C GLU A 13 -6.67 -2.64 -6.90
N GLN A 14 -5.35 -2.67 -7.01
CA GLN A 14 -4.53 -3.79 -6.52
C GLN A 14 -4.75 -4.03 -5.02
N ILE A 15 -4.67 -2.98 -4.19
CA ILE A 15 -4.90 -3.08 -2.74
C ILE A 15 -6.30 -3.66 -2.45
N LYS A 16 -7.33 -3.27 -3.20
CA LYS A 16 -8.68 -3.82 -3.06
C LYS A 16 -8.78 -5.30 -3.45
N VAL A 17 -8.03 -5.76 -4.46
CA VAL A 17 -7.96 -7.19 -4.84
C VAL A 17 -7.46 -8.05 -3.67
N TYR A 18 -6.56 -7.51 -2.85
CA TYR A 18 -6.08 -8.16 -1.62
C TYR A 18 -7.01 -7.99 -0.40
N GLY A 19 -8.24 -7.46 -0.60
CA GLY A 19 -9.22 -7.24 0.47
C GLY A 19 -8.84 -6.13 1.45
N LEU A 20 -7.92 -5.25 1.07
CA LEU A 20 -7.46 -4.14 1.90
C LEU A 20 -8.20 -2.84 1.54
N ASN A 21 -8.45 -1.99 2.54
CA ASN A 21 -9.00 -0.65 2.30
C ASN A 21 -7.88 0.35 1.94
N PRO A 22 -7.75 0.82 0.69
CA PRO A 22 -6.67 1.72 0.28
C PRO A 22 -6.67 3.08 1.00
N ALA A 23 -7.78 3.48 1.64
CA ALA A 23 -7.80 4.66 2.50
C ALA A 23 -6.92 4.50 3.76
N ASN A 24 -6.64 3.27 4.18
CA ASN A 24 -5.87 2.99 5.40
C ASN A 24 -4.39 2.71 5.12
N TRP A 25 -4.00 2.56 3.85
CA TRP A 25 -2.65 2.16 3.47
C TRP A 25 -1.93 3.27 2.70
N LEU A 26 -0.62 3.34 2.90
CA LEU A 26 0.32 4.18 2.16
C LEU A 26 1.40 3.29 1.56
N ILE A 27 1.92 3.67 0.40
CA ILE A 27 2.99 2.93 -0.27
C ILE A 27 4.32 3.52 0.17
N PHE A 28 5.15 2.75 0.87
CA PHE A 28 6.49 3.21 1.26
C PHE A 28 7.58 2.68 0.35
N LYS A 29 7.33 1.59 -0.40
CA LYS A 29 8.24 1.07 -1.41
C LYS A 29 7.45 0.40 -2.55
N ASN A 30 7.84 0.69 -3.77
CA ASN A 30 7.17 0.22 -4.97
C ASN A 30 8.23 -0.46 -5.86
N LEU A 31 8.17 -1.79 -5.96
CA LEU A 31 9.08 -2.63 -6.75
C LEU A 31 8.37 -3.11 -8.02
N HIS A 32 9.08 -3.78 -8.92
CA HIS A 32 8.48 -4.31 -10.16
C HIS A 32 7.36 -5.31 -9.86
N ASP A 33 7.62 -6.27 -8.96
CA ASP A 33 6.72 -7.38 -8.63
C ASP A 33 5.97 -7.21 -7.29
N GLU A 34 6.38 -6.23 -6.49
CA GLU A 34 5.89 -6.06 -5.12
C GLU A 34 5.48 -4.62 -4.81
N LEU A 35 4.44 -4.49 -4.00
CA LEU A 35 3.98 -3.23 -3.41
C LEU A 35 4.07 -3.32 -1.89
N HIS A 36 4.90 -2.47 -1.31
CA HIS A 36 5.13 -2.44 0.12
C HIS A 36 4.31 -1.31 0.75
N LEU A 37 3.38 -1.72 1.60
CA LEU A 37 2.37 -0.90 2.22
C LEU A 37 2.65 -0.70 3.70
N VAL A 38 2.29 0.48 4.21
CA VAL A 38 2.26 0.79 5.64
C VAL A 38 0.89 1.33 6.02
N HIS A 39 0.30 0.82 7.10
CA HIS A 39 -0.97 1.26 7.61
C HIS A 39 -0.82 2.64 8.27
N ARG A 40 -1.76 3.56 7.99
CA ARG A 40 -1.69 4.96 8.43
C ARG A 40 -1.67 5.12 9.95
N GLU A 41 -2.53 4.40 10.63
CA GLU A 41 -2.71 4.55 12.09
C GLU A 41 -1.80 3.61 12.90
N THR A 42 -1.80 2.32 12.58
CA THR A 42 -1.04 1.31 13.34
C THR A 42 0.43 1.20 12.93
N GLY A 43 0.83 1.77 11.78
CA GLY A 43 2.18 1.59 11.24
C GLY A 43 2.48 0.16 10.76
N THR A 44 1.48 -0.72 10.71
CA THR A 44 1.63 -2.11 10.26
C THR A 44 2.14 -2.15 8.84
N LYS A 45 3.16 -2.98 8.57
CA LYS A 45 3.71 -3.15 7.22
C LYS A 45 3.10 -4.39 6.57
N ARG A 46 2.81 -4.30 5.28
CA ARG A 46 2.31 -5.42 4.48
C ARG A 46 2.90 -5.36 3.08
N VAL A 47 3.28 -6.50 2.53
CA VAL A 47 3.76 -6.63 1.16
C VAL A 47 2.69 -7.37 0.36
N ILE A 48 2.32 -6.82 -0.78
CA ILE A 48 1.43 -7.48 -1.75
C ILE A 48 2.17 -7.64 -3.06
N SER A 49 1.92 -8.73 -3.78
CA SER A 49 2.42 -8.92 -5.13
C SER A 49 1.59 -8.09 -6.12
N LYS A 50 2.16 -7.74 -7.27
CA LYS A 50 1.51 -6.89 -8.27
C LYS A 50 0.77 -7.64 -9.36
#